data_AF-A0A4Q0SA31-F1
#
_entry.id   AF-A0A4Q0SA31-F1
#
_cell.length_a   1.000
_cell.length_b   1.000
_cell.length_c   1.000
_cell.angle_alpha   90.00
_cell.angle_beta   90.00
_cell.angle_gamma   90.00
#
_symmetry.space_group_name_H-M   'P 1'
#
loop_
_entity.id
_entity.type
_entity.pdbx_description
1 polymer ?
#
loop_
_entity_poly.entity_id
_entity_poly.type
_entity_poly.pdbx_seq_one_letter_code
_entity_poly.pdbx_strand_id
1 'polypeptide(L)'
;MTDLVVGLDDWIIQDGNYGDFAQATNASFALEFCPVVPLPKCGRFDQKAPSFKQIVERSYQVVGQVVHAQDDWWVLDAGILMYCDGKPPDNACLDAWLEGLIFIGVDPFFYFESHAHQPGAPALVYDWHIDKIEMETGPFIETKPKHFERDPEKCGWKEVAKTDAGREQGPYLLHCTRLGGPRAAQSRSRP
;
A
#
# COMPACT_ATOMS: atom_id res chain seq x y z
N MET A 1 16.99 -7.54 -1.30
CA MET A 1 15.69 -7.77 -1.97
C MET A 1 14.66 -7.92 -0.87
N THR A 2 13.50 -7.28 -1.02
CA THR A 2 12.48 -7.24 0.03
C THR A 2 11.19 -7.72 -0.60
N ASP A 3 10.64 -8.80 -0.06
CA ASP A 3 9.48 -9.49 -0.60
C ASP A 3 8.27 -9.07 0.23
N LEU A 4 7.23 -8.55 -0.42
CA LEU A 4 6.05 -7.98 0.22
C LEU A 4 4.79 -8.53 -0.40
N VAL A 5 3.77 -8.70 0.44
CA VAL A 5 2.38 -8.85 0.01
C VAL A 5 1.70 -7.48 0.11
N VAL A 6 1.26 -6.96 -1.04
CA VAL A 6 0.68 -5.62 -1.21
C VAL A 6 -0.79 -5.75 -1.62
N GLY A 7 -1.67 -5.01 -0.97
CA GLY A 7 -3.08 -4.97 -1.37
C GLY A 7 -3.29 -4.19 -2.67
N LEU A 8 -4.21 -4.65 -3.51
CA LEU A 8 -4.66 -3.93 -4.68
C LEU A 8 -6.19 -4.02 -4.73
N ASP A 9 -6.86 -2.90 -4.53
CA ASP A 9 -8.30 -2.85 -4.71
C ASP A 9 -8.63 -2.78 -6.22
N ASP A 10 -9.70 -3.45 -6.64
CA ASP A 10 -10.06 -3.61 -8.07
C ASP A 10 -10.34 -2.27 -8.77
N TRP A 11 -10.94 -1.32 -8.06
CA TRP A 11 -11.23 0.01 -8.58
C TRP A 11 -9.99 0.77 -9.06
N ILE A 12 -8.81 0.50 -8.49
CA ILE A 12 -7.54 1.12 -8.90
C ILE A 12 -7.20 0.80 -10.36
N ILE A 13 -7.55 -0.40 -10.82
CA ILE A 13 -7.42 -0.81 -12.23
C ILE A 13 -8.59 -0.25 -13.06
N GLN A 14 -9.82 -0.31 -12.53
CA GLN A 14 -11.03 0.12 -13.25
C GLN A 14 -11.00 1.61 -13.62
N ASP A 15 -10.44 2.46 -12.74
CA ASP A 15 -10.28 3.90 -12.98
C ASP A 15 -9.23 4.22 -14.06
N GLY A 16 -8.45 3.22 -14.49
CA GLY A 16 -7.47 3.36 -15.58
C GLY A 16 -6.16 4.03 -15.16
N ASN A 17 -5.93 4.21 -13.86
CA ASN A 17 -4.66 4.69 -13.32
C ASN A 17 -3.55 3.67 -13.52
N TYR A 18 -3.91 2.39 -13.38
CA TYR A 18 -3.05 1.25 -13.69
C TYR A 18 -3.72 0.37 -14.74
N GLY A 19 -2.90 -0.24 -15.59
CA GLY A 19 -3.33 -1.42 -16.34
C GLY A 19 -3.41 -2.63 -15.42
N ASP A 20 -3.86 -3.75 -15.97
CA ASP A 20 -3.81 -5.00 -15.23
C ASP A 20 -2.39 -5.42 -14.87
N PHE A 21 -2.23 -6.04 -13.71
CA PHE A 21 -0.99 -6.67 -13.28
C PHE A 21 -0.96 -8.12 -13.74
N ALA A 22 0.22 -8.61 -14.10
CA ALA A 22 0.44 -9.98 -14.52
C ALA A 22 1.61 -10.60 -13.74
N GLN A 23 1.49 -11.90 -13.45
CA GLN A 23 2.57 -12.66 -12.83
C GLN A 23 3.84 -12.66 -13.72
N ALA A 24 5.01 -12.71 -13.08
CA ALA A 24 6.32 -12.69 -13.71
C ALA A 24 6.59 -11.43 -14.57
N THR A 25 5.93 -10.32 -14.26
CA THR A 25 6.17 -9.02 -14.91
C THR A 25 6.68 -8.00 -13.93
N ASN A 26 7.18 -6.87 -14.45
CA ASN A 26 7.60 -5.75 -13.63
C ASN A 26 6.54 -4.65 -13.66
N ALA A 27 6.33 -4.02 -12.51
CA ALA A 27 5.44 -2.87 -12.36
C ALA A 27 6.10 -1.80 -11.49
N SER A 28 5.66 -0.55 -11.65
CA SER A 28 6.17 0.57 -10.87
C SER A 28 5.02 1.24 -10.16
N PHE A 29 5.09 1.32 -8.83
CA PHE A 29 4.09 1.99 -8.00
C PHE A 29 4.69 2.42 -6.67
N ALA A 30 4.08 3.44 -6.06
CA ALA A 30 4.33 3.81 -4.68
C ALA A 30 3.47 2.96 -3.74
N LEU A 31 3.89 2.86 -2.47
CA LEU A 31 3.12 2.18 -1.44
C LEU A 31 2.34 3.18 -0.60
N GLU A 32 1.04 3.00 -0.56
CA GLU A 32 0.18 3.59 0.46
C GLU A 32 0.17 2.70 1.71
N PHE A 33 0.03 3.29 2.89
CA PHE A 33 -0.34 2.57 4.10
C PHE A 33 -1.57 3.16 4.79
N CYS A 34 -2.33 2.27 5.40
CA CYS A 34 -3.51 2.62 6.20
C CYS A 34 -3.33 2.06 7.62
N PRO A 35 -3.24 2.89 8.67
CA PRO A 35 -3.14 2.40 10.04
C PRO A 35 -4.46 1.76 10.49
N VAL A 36 -4.40 0.56 11.07
CA VAL A 36 -5.60 -0.14 11.59
C VAL A 36 -6.18 0.61 12.81
N VAL A 37 -5.28 1.16 13.62
CA VAL A 37 -5.54 2.03 14.76
C VAL A 37 -4.49 3.14 14.77
N PRO A 38 -4.73 4.30 15.40
CA PRO A 38 -3.74 5.36 15.49
C PRO A 38 -2.39 4.82 16.00
N LEU A 39 -1.31 5.06 15.25
CA LEU A 39 0.01 4.56 15.58
C LEU A 39 0.59 5.35 16.76
N PRO A 40 0.80 4.76 17.96
CA PRO A 40 1.42 5.47 19.08
C PRO A 40 2.88 5.85 18.81
N LYS A 41 3.40 6.82 19.58
CA LYS A 41 4.85 7.08 19.64
C LYS A 41 5.53 5.86 20.26
N CYS A 42 6.60 5.39 19.64
CA CYS A 42 7.35 4.25 20.16
C CYS A 42 8.05 4.63 21.48
N GLY A 43 7.82 3.85 22.53
CA GLY A 43 8.10 4.23 23.93
C GLY A 43 9.56 4.10 24.39
N ARG A 44 10.45 3.43 23.65
CA ARG A 44 11.88 3.24 24.03
C ARG A 44 12.79 3.83 22.96
N PHE A 45 13.54 4.88 23.31
CA PHE A 45 14.26 5.75 22.38
C PHE A 45 15.65 5.24 21.96
N ASP A 46 16.13 4.18 22.61
CA ASP A 46 17.55 3.92 22.76
C ASP A 46 18.11 3.01 21.65
N GLN A 47 17.25 2.34 20.87
CA GLN A 47 17.65 1.32 19.88
C GLN A 47 16.65 1.19 18.70
N LYS A 48 16.14 2.30 18.17
CA LYS A 48 15.15 2.22 17.09
C LYS A 48 15.83 1.97 15.75
N ALA A 49 15.89 0.69 15.36
CA ALA A 49 16.08 0.31 13.97
C ALA A 49 14.69 0.21 13.31
N PRO A 50 14.54 0.66 12.05
CA PRO A 50 13.31 0.43 11.31
C PRO A 50 12.99 -1.07 11.26
N SER A 51 11.71 -1.42 11.42
CA SER A 51 11.25 -2.80 11.31
C SER A 51 9.92 -2.90 10.59
N PHE A 52 9.80 -3.93 9.76
CA PHE A 52 8.66 -4.16 8.89
C PHE A 52 8.40 -5.67 8.83
N LYS A 53 7.42 -6.14 9.58
CA LYS A 53 7.14 -7.57 9.73
C LYS A 53 5.71 -7.88 9.32
N GLN A 54 5.55 -8.74 8.31
CA GLN A 54 4.25 -9.23 7.91
C GLN A 54 3.61 -10.04 9.04
N ILE A 55 2.33 -9.77 9.31
CA ILE A 55 1.52 -10.52 10.26
C ILE A 55 0.61 -11.48 9.50
N VAL A 56 -0.18 -10.95 8.56
CA VAL A 56 -1.11 -11.70 7.73
C VAL A 56 -1.43 -10.89 6.48
N GLU A 57 -1.42 -11.53 5.31
CA GLU A 57 -1.78 -10.91 4.02
C GLU A 57 -1.07 -9.55 3.83
N ARG A 58 -1.82 -8.47 3.59
CA ARG A 58 -1.31 -7.09 3.44
C ARG A 58 -1.06 -6.35 4.76
N SER A 59 -1.09 -7.04 5.90
CA SER A 59 -1.00 -6.45 7.25
C SER A 59 0.39 -6.61 7.84
N TYR A 60 0.93 -5.52 8.37
CA TYR A 60 2.30 -5.47 8.89
C TYR A 60 2.33 -4.83 10.28
N GLN A 61 3.17 -5.39 11.15
CA GLN A 61 3.66 -4.71 12.34
C GLN A 61 4.89 -3.90 11.94
N VAL A 62 4.87 -2.61 12.24
CA VAL A 62 5.93 -1.68 11.85
C VAL A 62 6.47 -0.89 13.03
N VAL A 63 7.75 -0.52 12.89
CA VAL A 63 8.39 0.56 13.64
C VAL A 63 9.09 1.41 12.60
N GLY A 64 8.73 2.68 12.49
CA GLY A 64 9.28 3.56 11.47
C GLY A 64 9.38 5.01 11.90
N GLN A 65 10.21 5.77 11.19
CA GLN A 65 10.41 7.21 11.38
C GLN A 65 9.53 7.99 10.40
N VAL A 66 8.87 9.03 10.89
CA VAL A 66 8.19 10.00 10.03
C VAL A 66 9.26 10.85 9.34
N VAL A 67 9.40 10.69 8.03
CA VAL A 67 10.41 11.40 7.23
C VAL A 67 9.82 12.55 6.42
N HIS A 68 8.50 12.65 6.38
CA HIS A 68 7.75 13.74 5.75
C HIS A 68 6.39 13.87 6.42
N ALA A 69 5.93 15.10 6.65
CA ALA A 69 4.60 15.39 7.15
C ALA A 69 4.17 16.77 6.64
N GLN A 70 3.02 16.82 5.96
CA GLN A 70 2.34 18.04 5.51
C GLN A 70 0.87 17.98 5.89
N ASP A 71 0.08 18.99 5.53
CA ASP A 71 -1.30 19.13 6.03
C ASP A 71 -2.24 18.00 5.59
N ASP A 72 -1.93 17.32 4.48
CA ASP A 72 -2.80 16.36 3.80
C ASP A 72 -2.13 15.02 3.45
N TRP A 73 -0.87 14.78 3.86
CA TRP A 73 -0.22 13.47 3.76
C TRP A 73 1.07 13.40 4.57
N TRP A 74 1.58 12.18 4.78
CA TRP A 74 2.82 11.94 5.49
C TRP A 74 3.47 10.63 5.07
N VAL A 75 4.76 10.48 5.38
CA VAL A 75 5.58 9.33 4.99
C VAL A 75 6.25 8.70 6.20
N LEU A 76 6.15 7.38 6.27
CA LEU A 76 6.82 6.54 7.26
C LEU A 76 7.97 5.76 6.59
N ASP A 77 9.16 5.81 7.18
CA ASP A 77 10.30 4.97 6.84
C ASP A 77 10.43 3.83 7.85
N ALA A 78 10.05 2.63 7.43
CA ALA A 78 10.24 1.39 8.21
C ALA A 78 11.29 0.47 7.54
N GLY A 79 12.27 1.03 6.83
CA GLY A 79 13.20 0.31 5.94
C GLY A 79 12.65 0.18 4.51
N ILE A 80 11.40 0.59 4.35
CA ILE A 80 10.74 0.92 3.11
C ILE A 80 9.89 2.17 3.34
N LEU A 81 9.93 3.09 2.39
CA LEU A 81 9.10 4.30 2.41
C LEU A 81 7.70 3.98 1.91
N MET A 82 6.71 4.48 2.64
CA MET A 82 5.29 4.37 2.35
C MET A 82 4.59 5.65 2.82
N TYR A 83 3.56 6.08 2.12
CA TYR A 83 2.80 7.27 2.50
C TYR A 83 1.40 6.92 2.97
N CYS A 84 0.81 7.81 3.76
CA CYS A 84 -0.61 7.78 4.09
C CYS A 84 -1.21 9.07 3.56
N ASP A 85 -2.24 8.94 2.73
CA ASP A 85 -3.07 10.07 2.34
C ASP A 85 -3.88 10.58 3.54
N GLY A 86 -4.08 11.88 3.62
CA GLY A 86 -4.81 12.55 4.68
C GLY A 86 -3.94 13.17 5.77
N LYS A 87 -4.61 14.00 6.58
CA LYS A 87 -3.97 14.78 7.63
C LYS A 87 -3.19 13.89 8.61
N PRO A 88 -1.89 14.16 8.86
CA PRO A 88 -1.12 13.41 9.83
C PRO A 88 -1.72 13.55 11.24
N PRO A 89 -1.76 12.48 12.04
CA PRO A 89 -2.17 12.61 13.43
C PRO A 89 -1.18 13.48 14.21
N ASP A 90 -1.61 14.08 15.33
CA ASP A 90 -0.81 15.04 16.11
C ASP A 90 0.56 14.52 16.56
N ASN A 91 0.72 13.19 16.65
CA ASN A 91 1.96 12.55 17.03
C ASN A 91 2.88 12.17 15.86
N ALA A 92 2.42 12.31 14.61
CA ALA A 92 3.19 12.08 13.38
C ALA A 92 3.90 13.36 12.91
N CYS A 93 4.75 13.93 13.77
CA CYS A 93 5.63 15.03 13.40
C CYS A 93 6.93 14.50 12.77
N LEU A 94 7.62 15.34 11.99
CA LEU A 94 8.92 14.99 11.40
C LEU A 94 9.87 14.43 12.49
N ASP A 95 10.61 13.38 12.13
CA ASP A 95 11.51 12.60 12.99
C ASP A 95 10.84 11.81 14.13
N ALA A 96 9.51 11.87 14.26
CA ALA A 96 8.80 11.02 15.21
C ALA A 96 8.93 9.56 14.81
N TRP A 97 9.14 8.70 15.80
CA TRP A 97 9.12 7.26 15.61
C TRP A 97 7.81 6.68 16.08
N LEU A 98 7.08 6.07 15.16
CA LEU A 98 5.78 5.45 15.40
C LEU A 98 5.87 3.93 15.28
N GLU A 99 4.98 3.24 15.98
CA GLU A 99 4.87 1.79 15.91
C GLU A 99 3.43 1.35 15.90
N GLY A 100 3.13 0.21 15.26
CA GLY A 100 1.79 -0.36 15.28
C GLY A 100 1.48 -1.22 14.06
N LEU A 101 0.20 -1.44 13.85
CA LEU A 101 -0.33 -2.26 12.76
C LEU A 101 -0.83 -1.37 11.63
N ILE A 102 -0.39 -1.71 10.42
CA ILE A 102 -0.81 -1.04 9.18
C ILE A 102 -1.23 -2.08 8.14
N PHE A 103 -2.04 -1.66 7.18
CA PHE A 103 -2.15 -2.30 5.87
C PHE A 103 -1.29 -1.54 4.87
N ILE A 104 -0.78 -2.23 3.85
CA ILE A 104 -0.16 -1.57 2.69
C ILE A 104 -0.91 -1.88 1.41
N GLY A 105 -0.91 -0.92 0.49
CA GLY A 105 -1.53 -1.02 -0.81
C GLY A 105 -0.75 -0.33 -1.92
N VAL A 106 -1.15 -0.62 -3.15
CA VAL A 106 -0.72 0.14 -4.32
C VAL A 106 -1.30 1.56 -4.22
N ASP A 107 -0.47 2.60 -4.40
CA ASP A 107 -0.92 3.99 -4.57
C ASP A 107 -2.03 4.04 -5.63
N PRO A 108 -3.26 4.45 -5.27
CA PRO A 108 -4.32 4.51 -6.25
C PRO A 108 -4.09 5.55 -7.34
N PHE A 109 -3.60 6.74 -6.95
CA PHE A 109 -3.21 7.86 -7.81
C PHE A 109 -2.73 9.10 -7.04
N PHE A 110 -3.06 9.20 -5.75
CA PHE A 110 -2.77 10.38 -4.93
C PHE A 110 -1.30 10.77 -4.95
N TYR A 111 -0.40 9.79 -4.83
CA TYR A 111 1.02 10.13 -4.80
C TYR A 111 1.51 10.59 -6.17
N PHE A 112 1.32 9.80 -7.23
CA PHE A 112 1.90 10.18 -8.52
C PHE A 112 1.20 11.38 -9.19
N GLU A 113 -0.09 11.64 -8.93
CA GLU A 113 -0.81 12.77 -9.55
C GLU A 113 -0.73 14.07 -8.74
N SER A 114 -0.53 13.99 -7.42
CA SER A 114 -0.56 15.18 -6.55
C SER A 114 0.67 15.27 -5.67
N HIS A 115 0.87 14.34 -4.74
CA HIS A 115 1.85 14.49 -3.65
C HIS A 115 3.29 14.57 -4.17
N ALA A 116 3.63 13.80 -5.20
CA ALA A 116 4.96 13.80 -5.82
C ALA A 116 5.34 15.15 -6.47
N HIS A 117 4.37 16.04 -6.72
CA HIS A 117 4.59 17.37 -7.29
C HIS A 117 4.74 18.47 -6.25
N GLN A 118 4.56 18.14 -4.97
CA GLN A 118 4.70 19.10 -3.89
C GLN A 118 6.19 19.35 -3.55
N PRO A 119 6.58 20.58 -3.17
CA PRO A 119 7.94 20.87 -2.77
C PRO A 119 8.42 19.99 -1.61
N GLY A 120 9.59 19.35 -1.78
CA GLY A 120 10.18 18.48 -0.77
C GLY A 120 9.59 17.07 -0.70
N ALA A 121 8.68 16.70 -1.61
CA ALA A 121 8.12 15.36 -1.67
C ALA A 121 9.23 14.28 -1.82
N PRO A 122 9.29 13.27 -0.94
CA PRO A 122 10.21 12.16 -1.08
C PRO A 122 9.93 11.35 -2.35
N ALA A 123 10.96 10.72 -2.90
CA ALA A 123 10.82 9.68 -3.91
C ALA A 123 10.19 8.42 -3.28
N LEU A 124 9.03 7.98 -3.79
CA LEU A 124 8.31 6.80 -3.26
C LEU A 124 7.97 5.75 -4.31
N VAL A 125 8.21 5.98 -5.60
CA VAL A 125 7.93 4.97 -6.64
C VAL A 125 9.02 3.90 -6.59
N TYR A 126 8.63 2.65 -6.40
CA TYR A 126 9.54 1.51 -6.50
C TYR A 126 9.24 0.72 -7.77
N ASP A 127 10.27 0.05 -8.28
CA ASP A 127 10.11 -0.97 -9.29
C ASP A 127 10.01 -2.34 -8.60
N TRP A 128 8.97 -3.08 -8.96
CA TRP A 128 8.56 -4.35 -8.38
C TRP A 128 8.56 -5.43 -9.43
N HIS A 129 8.98 -6.64 -9.06
CA HIS A 129 8.65 -7.85 -9.81
C HIS A 129 7.43 -8.50 -9.17
N ILE A 130 6.43 -8.86 -9.97
CA ILE A 130 5.20 -9.51 -9.50
C ILE A 130 5.42 -11.03 -9.52
N ASP A 131 5.65 -11.62 -8.36
CA ASP A 131 5.95 -13.05 -8.22
C ASP A 131 4.67 -13.91 -8.30
N LYS A 132 3.59 -13.42 -7.68
CA LYS A 132 2.30 -14.12 -7.57
C LYS A 132 1.17 -13.11 -7.37
N ILE A 133 -0.01 -13.43 -7.88
CA ILE A 133 -1.23 -12.65 -7.67
C ILE A 133 -2.28 -13.58 -7.07
N GLU A 134 -2.94 -13.13 -6.01
CA GLU A 134 -4.11 -13.80 -5.45
C GLU A 134 -5.32 -12.88 -5.54
N MET A 135 -6.48 -13.43 -5.90
CA MET A 135 -7.75 -12.74 -5.88
C MET A 135 -8.58 -13.23 -4.68
N GLU A 136 -9.25 -12.29 -4.01
CA GLU A 136 -10.20 -12.63 -2.97
C GLU A 136 -11.39 -13.40 -3.55
N THR A 137 -11.75 -14.48 -2.89
CA THR A 137 -12.89 -15.33 -3.21
C THR A 137 -13.88 -15.34 -2.05
N GLY A 138 -15.11 -15.76 -2.32
CA GLY A 138 -16.19 -15.83 -1.33
C GLY A 138 -17.45 -15.16 -1.88
N PRO A 139 -18.65 -15.69 -1.64
CA PRO A 139 -19.87 -15.06 -2.12
C PRO A 139 -20.11 -13.72 -1.38
N PHE A 140 -20.76 -12.78 -2.06
CA PHE A 140 -21.36 -11.64 -1.39
C PHE A 140 -22.62 -12.09 -0.65
N ILE A 141 -22.76 -11.68 0.60
CA ILE A 141 -23.95 -11.85 1.43
C ILE A 141 -24.53 -10.47 1.76
N GLU A 142 -25.85 -10.37 1.77
CA GLU A 142 -26.53 -9.14 2.18
C GLU A 142 -26.48 -9.04 3.72
N THR A 143 -25.68 -8.13 4.26
CA THR A 143 -25.58 -7.93 5.71
C THR A 143 -26.56 -6.87 6.23
N LYS A 144 -27.02 -5.96 5.34
CA LYS A 144 -28.11 -5.00 5.56
C LYS A 144 -28.86 -4.78 4.24
N PRO A 145 -30.10 -4.26 4.24
CA PRO A 145 -30.84 -4.01 3.00
C PRO A 145 -30.02 -3.22 1.98
N LYS A 146 -29.75 -3.82 0.81
CA LYS A 146 -28.91 -3.29 -0.29
C LYS A 146 -27.43 -3.08 0.05
N HIS A 147 -26.94 -3.67 1.13
CA HIS A 147 -25.53 -3.63 1.52
C HIS A 147 -24.97 -5.05 1.50
N PHE A 148 -24.06 -5.29 0.57
CA PHE A 148 -23.46 -6.59 0.33
C PHE A 148 -22.01 -6.56 0.76
N GLU A 149 -21.62 -7.52 1.60
CA GLU A 149 -20.25 -7.73 2.05
C GLU A 149 -19.86 -9.16 1.70
N ARG A 150 -18.55 -9.44 1.59
CA ARG A 150 -18.10 -10.82 1.41
C ARG A 150 -18.43 -11.64 2.64
N ASP A 151 -18.87 -12.87 2.43
CA ASP A 151 -19.10 -13.84 3.50
C ASP A 151 -17.75 -14.21 4.16
N PRO A 152 -17.48 -13.73 5.39
CA PRO A 152 -16.17 -13.91 6.01
C PRO A 152 -15.85 -15.38 6.29
N GLU A 153 -16.86 -16.25 6.45
CA GLU A 153 -16.66 -17.69 6.67
C GLU A 153 -16.27 -18.44 5.40
N LYS A 154 -16.49 -17.81 4.23
CA LYS A 154 -16.18 -18.36 2.91
C LYS A 154 -15.17 -17.50 2.15
N CYS A 155 -14.60 -16.50 2.82
CA CYS A 155 -13.50 -15.72 2.27
C CYS A 155 -12.24 -16.59 2.15
N GLY A 156 -11.53 -16.40 1.06
CA GLY A 156 -10.26 -17.07 0.82
C GLY A 156 -9.55 -16.47 -0.37
N TRP A 157 -8.35 -16.95 -0.65
CA TRP A 157 -7.51 -16.43 -1.72
C TRP A 157 -7.30 -17.50 -2.79
N LYS A 158 -7.44 -17.11 -4.06
CA LYS A 158 -7.15 -17.96 -5.21
C LYS A 158 -6.08 -17.32 -6.07
N GLU A 159 -5.04 -18.08 -6.38
CA GLU A 159 -4.01 -17.63 -7.31
C GLU A 159 -4.58 -17.43 -8.72
N VAL A 160 -4.21 -16.30 -9.33
CA VAL A 160 -4.55 -15.94 -10.70
C VAL A 160 -3.29 -15.48 -11.43
N ALA A 161 -3.21 -15.73 -12.74
CA ALA A 161 -2.04 -15.34 -13.52
C ALA A 161 -1.99 -13.83 -13.80
N LYS A 162 -3.14 -13.16 -13.72
CA LYS A 162 -3.33 -11.75 -14.09
C LYS A 162 -4.58 -11.22 -13.40
N THR A 163 -4.60 -9.94 -13.05
CA THR A 163 -5.83 -9.24 -12.66
C THR A 163 -6.79 -9.11 -13.86
N ASP A 164 -8.09 -9.14 -13.61
CA ASP A 164 -9.14 -8.83 -14.58
C ASP A 164 -10.26 -8.05 -13.88
N ALA A 165 -9.95 -6.82 -13.48
CA ALA A 165 -10.86 -5.99 -12.69
C ALA A 165 -12.15 -5.58 -13.44
N GLY A 166 -12.22 -5.81 -14.76
CA GLY A 166 -13.42 -5.58 -15.56
C GLY A 166 -14.45 -6.72 -15.52
N ARG A 167 -14.02 -7.93 -15.16
CA ARG A 167 -14.90 -9.13 -15.10
C ARG A 167 -15.00 -9.71 -13.70
N GLU A 168 -13.91 -9.67 -12.95
CA GLU A 168 -13.82 -10.20 -11.61
C GLU A 168 -13.97 -9.04 -10.61
N GLN A 169 -14.87 -9.22 -9.66
CA GLN A 169 -15.10 -8.26 -8.58
C GLN A 169 -14.35 -8.74 -7.35
N GLY A 170 -13.59 -7.86 -6.70
CA GLY A 170 -12.88 -8.16 -5.45
C GLY A 170 -11.41 -7.74 -5.46
N PRO A 171 -10.84 -7.49 -4.28
CA PRO A 171 -9.45 -7.07 -4.14
C PRO A 171 -8.48 -8.21 -4.47
N TYR A 172 -7.24 -7.82 -4.73
CA TYR A 172 -6.12 -8.69 -5.01
C TYR A 172 -5.01 -8.51 -3.96
N LEU A 173 -4.18 -9.54 -3.81
CA LEU A 173 -2.87 -9.48 -3.17
C LEU A 173 -1.80 -9.68 -4.23
N LEU A 174 -0.88 -8.71 -4.32
CA LEU A 174 0.31 -8.81 -5.13
C LEU A 174 1.47 -9.26 -4.24
N HIS A 175 2.06 -10.40 -4.54
CA HIS A 175 3.32 -10.83 -3.93
C HIS A 175 4.44 -10.28 -4.81
N CYS A 176 5.24 -9.38 -4.25
CA CYS A 176 6.15 -8.54 -5.00
C CYS A 176 7.56 -8.57 -4.42
N THR A 177 8.56 -8.67 -5.30
CA THR A 177 9.97 -8.48 -4.95
C THR A 177 10.42 -7.08 -5.35
N ARG A 178 10.93 -6.30 -4.40
CA ARG A 178 11.51 -4.97 -4.67
C ARG A 178 12.83 -5.08 -5.45
N LEU A 179 12.92 -4.41 -6.59
CA LEU A 179 14.08 -4.46 -7.51
C LEU A 179 15.15 -3.38 -7.26
N GLY A 180 14.84 -2.32 -6.50
CA GLY A 180 15.75 -1.22 -6.27
C GLY A 180 15.29 -0.22 -5.19
N GLY A 181 15.98 0.92 -5.13
CA GLY A 181 15.56 2.06 -4.30
C GLY A 181 14.41 2.84 -4.94
N PRO A 182 13.76 3.73 -4.17
CA PRO A 182 12.67 4.51 -4.72
C PRO A 182 13.19 5.58 -5.69
N ARG A 183 12.35 5.96 -6.64
CA ARG A 183 12.57 7.05 -7.59
C ARG A 183 11.43 8.05 -7.54
N ALA A 184 11.72 9.27 -8.01
CA ALA A 184 10.68 10.29 -8.16
C ALA A 184 9.62 9.80 -9.15
N ALA A 185 8.36 10.23 -8.95
CA ALA A 185 7.32 10.00 -9.93
C ALA A 185 7.73 10.62 -11.26
N GLN A 186 7.61 9.85 -12.34
CA GLN A 186 7.76 10.40 -13.68
C GLN A 186 6.47 11.12 -14.03
N SER A 187 6.56 12.37 -14.47
CA SER A 187 5.42 13.00 -15.11
C SER A 187 5.00 12.13 -16.29
N ARG A 188 3.70 11.83 -16.42
CA ARG A 188 3.18 11.22 -17.65
C ARG A 188 3.68 12.08 -18.81
N SER A 189 4.55 11.51 -19.63
CA SER A 189 4.87 12.10 -20.92
C SER A 189 3.53 12.15 -21.65
N ARG A 190 2.93 13.33 -21.76
CA ARG A 190 1.76 13.49 -22.63
C ARG A 190 2.23 13.04 -24.04
N PRO A 191 1.54 12.08 -24.68
CA PRO A 191 1.81 11.79 -26.07
C PRO A 191 1.62 13.04 -26.95
#